data_AF-D9X904-F1
#
_entry.id   AF-D9X904-F1
#
_cell.length_a   1.000
_cell.length_b   1.000
_cell.length_c   1.000
_cell.angle_alpha   90.00
_cell.angle_beta   90.00
_cell.angle_gamma   90.00
#
_symmetry.space_group_name_H-M   'P 1'
#
loop_
_entity.id
_entity.type
_entity.pdbx_description
1 polymer ?
#
loop_
_entity_poly.entity_id
_entity_poly.type
_entity_poly.pdbx_seq_one_letter_code
_entity_poly.pdbx_strand_id
1 'polypeptide(L)'
;MREHAEMASGSGRDVAALMRAVPGLLTKDGFEGVQVAALPDGRAVAVKIADGANRARVPVAAAALARAGVDPDLLTEFAGEPLLGGGEPVGCVRAVRALEPVPSTACV
;
A
#
# COMPACT_ATOMS: atom_id res chain seq x y z
N MET A 1 -17.29 8.70 -4.94
CA MET A 1 -15.81 8.56 -4.84
C MET A 1 -15.34 7.15 -5.22
N ARG A 2 -16.00 6.06 -4.82
CA ARG A 2 -15.55 4.70 -5.17
C ARG A 2 -15.43 4.45 -6.69
N GLU A 3 -16.33 5.03 -7.48
CA GLU A 3 -16.30 4.97 -8.96
C GLU A 3 -15.39 6.03 -9.61
N HIS A 4 -14.76 6.90 -8.81
CA HIS A 4 -14.00 8.08 -9.24
C HIS A 4 -12.77 8.24 -8.34
N ALA A 5 -11.86 7.27 -8.43
CA ALA A 5 -10.72 7.10 -7.55
C ALA A 5 -9.77 8.30 -7.54
N GLU A 6 -9.65 9.00 -8.67
CA GLU A 6 -8.87 10.23 -8.82
C GLU A 6 -9.33 11.35 -7.88
N MET A 7 -10.60 11.38 -7.45
CA MET A 7 -11.06 12.37 -6.48
C MET A 7 -10.47 12.17 -5.08
N ALA A 8 -9.96 10.99 -4.76
CA ALA A 8 -9.34 10.71 -3.46
C ALA A 8 -7.89 11.22 -3.37
N SER A 9 -7.15 11.24 -4.48
CA SER A 9 -5.71 11.55 -4.45
C SER A 9 -5.12 12.21 -5.70
N GLY A 10 -5.84 12.26 -6.82
CA GLY A 10 -5.29 12.45 -8.15
C GLY A 10 -5.10 11.12 -8.89
N SER A 11 -5.05 11.17 -10.22
CA SER A 11 -5.17 10.01 -11.11
C SER A 11 -3.99 9.04 -11.07
N GLY A 12 -2.76 9.56 -10.93
CA GLY A 12 -1.50 8.80 -10.98
C GLY A 12 -0.91 8.44 -9.62
N ARG A 13 -1.71 8.46 -8.54
CA ARG A 13 -1.24 8.17 -7.19
C ARG A 13 -1.66 6.79 -6.71
N ASP A 14 -0.89 6.26 -5.77
CA ASP A 14 -1.06 4.93 -5.17
C ASP A 14 -2.48 4.70 -4.61
N VAL A 15 -3.09 5.71 -3.98
CA VAL A 15 -4.47 5.64 -3.46
C VAL A 15 -5.48 5.38 -4.57
N ALA A 16 -5.38 6.10 -5.69
CA ALA A 16 -6.29 5.91 -6.81
C ALA A 16 -6.04 4.56 -7.51
N ALA A 17 -4.79 4.12 -7.61
CA ALA A 17 -4.45 2.79 -8.12
C ALA A 17 -5.05 1.68 -7.23
N LEU A 18 -4.87 1.76 -5.91
CA LEU A 18 -5.39 0.78 -4.96
C LEU A 18 -6.92 0.69 -4.97
N MET A 19 -7.62 1.82 -5.12
CA MET A 19 -9.08 1.84 -5.27
C MET A 19 -9.55 1.19 -6.58
N ARG A 20 -8.77 1.27 -7.67
CA ARG A 20 -9.09 0.59 -8.93
C ARG A 20 -8.81 -0.91 -8.85
N ALA A 21 -7.73 -1.29 -8.16
CA ALA A 21 -7.33 -2.69 -8.01
C ALA A 21 -8.28 -3.50 -7.12
N VAL A 22 -8.84 -2.88 -6.07
CA VAL A 22 -9.74 -3.56 -5.12
C VAL A 22 -11.18 -3.06 -5.29
N PRO A 23 -12.09 -3.84 -5.92
CA PRO A 23 -13.45 -3.41 -6.18
C PRO A 23 -14.19 -2.97 -4.92
N GLY A 24 -14.77 -1.78 -4.99
CA GLY A 24 -15.53 -1.22 -3.89
C GLY A 24 -14.69 -0.71 -2.71
N LEU A 25 -13.36 -0.67 -2.79
CA LEU A 25 -12.51 -0.06 -1.77
C LEU A 25 -12.67 1.47 -1.75
N LEU A 26 -12.68 2.06 -0.56
CA LEU A 26 -12.48 3.49 -0.36
C LEU A 26 -11.25 3.66 0.51
N THR A 27 -10.26 4.40 0.03
CA THR A 27 -9.02 4.56 0.77
C THR A 27 -8.48 5.97 0.62
N LYS A 28 -7.70 6.39 1.61
CA LYS A 28 -7.08 7.71 1.62
C LYS A 28 -5.78 7.66 2.40
N ASP A 29 -4.79 8.33 1.84
CA ASP A 29 -3.53 8.62 2.48
C ASP A 29 -3.60 9.91 3.29
N GLY A 30 -2.80 9.96 4.35
CA GLY A 30 -2.66 11.11 5.23
C GLY A 30 -1.20 11.53 5.39
N PHE A 31 -1.03 12.69 6.02
CA PHE A 31 0.28 13.22 6.37
C PHE A 31 1.03 12.24 7.30
N GLU A 32 2.36 12.19 7.16
CA GLU A 32 3.26 11.35 7.96
C GLU A 32 2.91 9.84 7.95
N GLY A 33 2.83 9.24 6.76
CA GLY A 33 2.78 7.78 6.62
C GLY A 33 1.47 7.14 7.11
N VAL A 34 0.35 7.87 7.05
CA VAL A 34 -0.98 7.33 7.38
C VAL A 34 -1.67 6.78 6.13
N GLN A 35 -2.30 5.62 6.25
CA GLN A 35 -3.26 5.10 5.28
C GLN A 35 -4.50 4.57 5.99
N VAL A 36 -5.69 4.91 5.49
CA VAL A 36 -6.97 4.35 5.96
C VAL A 36 -7.72 3.76 4.77
N ALA A 37 -8.30 2.58 4.93
CA ALA A 37 -9.02 1.89 3.88
C ALA A 37 -10.27 1.19 4.43
N ALA A 38 -11.39 1.31 3.72
CA ALA A 38 -12.69 0.75 4.09
C ALA A 38 -13.29 -0.09 2.95
N LEU A 39 -13.56 -1.36 3.25
CA LEU A 39 -14.14 -2.36 2.36
C LEU A 39 -15.68 -2.23 2.31
N PRO A 40 -16.33 -2.72 1.25
CA PRO A 40 -17.78 -2.60 1.08
C PRO A 40 -18.60 -3.38 2.11
N ASP A 41 -18.00 -4.36 2.79
CA ASP A 41 -18.64 -5.17 3.83
C ASP A 41 -18.46 -4.61 5.26
N GLY A 42 -17.94 -3.39 5.38
CA GLY A 42 -17.78 -2.70 6.66
C GLY A 42 -16.45 -2.98 7.37
N ARG A 43 -15.60 -3.90 6.87
CA ARG A 43 -14.23 -4.05 7.38
C ARG A 43 -13.40 -2.81 7.03
N ALA A 44 -12.49 -2.44 7.91
CA ALA A 44 -11.58 -1.32 7.69
C ALA A 44 -10.20 -1.60 8.29
N VAL A 45 -9.18 -0.98 7.69
CA VAL A 45 -7.81 -0.95 8.21
C VAL A 45 -7.33 0.48 8.29
N ALA A 46 -6.52 0.76 9.30
CA ALA A 46 -5.79 2.01 9.44
C ALA A 46 -4.36 1.69 9.86
N VAL A 47 -3.39 2.28 9.16
CA VAL A 47 -1.96 2.10 9.44
C VAL A 47 -1.29 3.46 9.58
N LYS A 48 -0.33 3.55 10.50
CA LYS A 48 0.58 4.69 10.70
C LYS A 48 2.00 4.13 10.72
N ILE A 49 2.85 4.65 9.86
CA ILE A 49 4.28 4.35 9.95
C ILE A 49 4.87 5.20 11.09
N ALA A 50 5.50 4.55 12.06
CA ALA A 50 5.94 5.19 13.30
C ALA A 50 6.99 6.29 13.08
N ASP A 51 7.84 6.16 12.07
CA ASP A 51 8.84 7.18 11.70
C ASP A 51 8.28 8.26 10.76
N GLY A 52 6.97 8.20 10.45
CA GLY A 52 6.28 9.16 9.59
C GLY A 52 6.60 9.03 8.09
N ALA A 53 7.44 8.08 7.68
CA ALA A 53 7.89 8.01 6.30
C ALA A 53 6.88 7.32 5.37
N ASN A 54 6.88 7.74 4.10
CA ASN A 54 5.99 7.20 3.08
C ASN A 54 6.41 5.81 2.57
N ARG A 55 7.71 5.48 2.61
CA ARG A 55 8.30 4.28 1.98
C ARG A 55 7.68 2.95 2.40
N ALA A 56 7.13 2.86 3.62
CA ALA A 56 6.48 1.65 4.13
C ALA A 56 4.94 1.72 4.07
N ARG A 57 4.35 2.88 3.77
CA ARG A 57 2.90 3.11 3.87
C ARG A 57 2.12 2.15 2.97
N VAL A 58 2.46 2.10 1.68
CA VAL A 58 1.74 1.30 0.69
C VAL A 58 1.92 -0.21 0.92
N PRO A 59 3.15 -0.74 1.09
CA PRO A 59 3.35 -2.18 1.38
C PRO A 59 2.66 -2.66 2.66
N VAL A 60 2.68 -1.85 3.72
CA VAL A 60 2.02 -2.20 4.99
C VAL A 60 0.50 -2.14 4.86
N ALA A 61 -0.05 -1.15 4.15
CA ALA A 61 -1.48 -1.07 3.90
C ALA A 61 -2.00 -2.23 3.03
N ALA A 62 -1.26 -2.61 1.99
CA ALA A 62 -1.57 -3.77 1.16
C ALA A 62 -1.57 -5.06 2.00
N ALA A 63 -0.52 -5.28 2.80
CA ALA A 63 -0.47 -6.42 3.71
C ALA A 63 -1.65 -6.42 4.70
N ALA A 64 -2.01 -5.27 5.27
CA ALA A 64 -3.17 -5.14 6.16
C ALA A 64 -4.49 -5.47 5.47
N LEU A 65 -4.69 -5.05 4.21
CA LEU A 65 -5.86 -5.39 3.41
C LEU A 65 -5.96 -6.89 3.11
N ALA A 66 -4.84 -7.53 2.79
CA ALA A 66 -4.79 -8.99 2.63
C ALA A 66 -5.19 -9.71 3.93
N ARG A 67 -4.69 -9.22 5.09
CA ARG A 67 -5.10 -9.73 6.42
C ARG A 67 -6.57 -9.47 6.72
N ALA A 68 -7.11 -8.37 6.21
CA ALA A 68 -8.53 -8.04 6.28
C ALA A 68 -9.37 -8.81 5.24
N GLY A 69 -8.80 -9.74 4.46
CA GLY A 69 -9.51 -10.67 3.58
C GLY A 69 -9.71 -10.20 2.15
N VAL A 70 -8.95 -9.18 1.70
CA VAL A 70 -8.80 -8.88 0.26
C VAL A 70 -7.94 -9.95 -0.40
N ASP A 71 -8.28 -10.33 -1.63
CA ASP A 71 -7.46 -11.23 -2.44
C ASP A 71 -6.03 -10.66 -2.63
N PRO A 72 -4.98 -11.37 -2.16
CA PRO A 72 -3.59 -10.92 -2.30
C PRO A 72 -3.17 -10.67 -3.75
N ASP A 73 -3.74 -11.36 -4.73
CA ASP A 73 -3.33 -11.22 -6.13
C ASP A 73 -3.62 -9.80 -6.66
N LEU A 74 -4.73 -9.19 -6.22
CA LEU A 74 -5.08 -7.79 -6.50
C LEU A 74 -4.11 -6.78 -5.87
N LEU A 75 -3.29 -7.21 -4.92
CA LEU A 75 -2.41 -6.36 -4.14
C LEU A 75 -0.92 -6.48 -4.54
N THR A 76 -0.63 -7.30 -5.55
CA THR A 76 0.75 -7.63 -5.97
C THR A 76 1.58 -6.37 -6.30
N GLU A 77 1.01 -5.40 -7.03
CA GLU A 77 1.69 -4.15 -7.40
C GLU A 77 2.02 -3.25 -6.20
N PHE A 78 1.36 -3.45 -5.07
CA PHE A 78 1.52 -2.65 -3.85
C PHE A 78 2.39 -3.35 -2.79
N ALA A 79 2.86 -4.56 -3.04
CA ALA A 79 3.53 -5.40 -2.06
C ALA A 79 4.95 -4.91 -1.68
N GLY A 80 5.52 -3.99 -2.44
CA GLY A 80 6.82 -3.40 -2.14
C GLY A 80 7.04 -2.03 -2.76
N GLU A 81 8.06 -1.34 -2.26
CA GLU A 81 8.45 0.01 -2.69
C GLU A 81 9.96 0.02 -2.98
N PRO A 82 10.41 0.42 -4.18
CA PRO A 82 11.84 0.52 -4.47
C PRO A 82 12.48 1.66 -3.67
N LEU A 83 13.66 1.39 -3.12
CA LEU A 83 14.50 2.42 -2.53
C LEU A 83 15.46 2.92 -3.60
N LEU A 84 15.47 4.23 -3.82
CA LEU A 84 16.32 4.86 -4.84
C LEU A 84 17.51 5.58 -4.19
N GLY A 85 18.69 5.42 -4.78
CA GLY A 85 19.91 6.16 -4.47
C GLY A 85 20.43 6.81 -5.74
N GLY A 86 20.44 8.15 -5.80
CA GLY A 86 20.82 8.87 -7.02
C GLY A 86 19.86 8.66 -8.20
N GLY A 87 18.62 8.25 -7.94
CA GLY A 87 17.62 7.90 -8.96
C GLY A 87 17.61 6.42 -9.36
N GLU A 88 18.64 5.66 -8.97
CA GLU A 88 18.76 4.24 -9.29
C GLU A 88 18.25 3.35 -8.15
N PRO A 89 17.61 2.20 -8.44
CA PRO A 89 17.21 1.24 -7.42
C PRO A 89 18.42 0.69 -6.64
N VAL A 90 18.40 0.85 -5.32
CA VAL A 90 19.43 0.35 -4.39
C VAL A 90 18.88 -0.64 -3.35
N GLY A 91 17.57 -0.90 -3.36
CA GLY A 91 16.92 -1.84 -2.45
C GLY A 91 15.40 -1.80 -2.55
N CYS A 92 14.73 -2.47 -1.61
CA CYS A 92 13.28 -2.45 -1.52
C CYS A 92 12.76 -2.51 -0.08
N VAL A 93 11.60 -1.89 0.15
CA VAL A 93 10.80 -2.06 1.36
C VAL A 93 9.67 -3.02 1.03
N ARG A 94 9.47 -4.04 1.87
CA ARG A 94 8.36 -4.99 1.77
C ARG A 94 7.88 -5.41 3.15
N ALA A 95 6.62 -5.82 3.25
CA ALA A 95 6.09 -6.42 4.46
C ALA A 95 6.66 -7.84 4.66
N VAL A 96 7.08 -8.18 5.88
CA VAL A 96 7.57 -9.51 6.26
C VAL A 96 6.85 -9.99 7.52
N ARG A 97 6.75 -11.31 7.69
CA ARG A 97 6.12 -11.90 8.89
C ARG A 97 6.97 -11.76 10.15
N ALA A 98 8.28 -11.79 9.98
CA ALA A 98 9.29 -11.62 11.02
C ALA A 98 10.51 -10.92 10.40
N LEU A 99 11.36 -10.33 11.23
CA LEU A 99 12.61 -9.68 10.80
C LEU A 99 13.71 -10.67 10.37
N GLU A 100 13.34 -11.93 10.11
CA GLU A 100 14.28 -12.93 9.63
C GLU A 100 14.76 -12.59 8.22
N PRO A 101 16.04 -12.86 7.89
CA PRO A 101 16.57 -12.61 6.55
C PRO A 101 15.82 -13.45 5.51
N VAL A 102 15.11 -12.80 4.60
CA VAL A 102 14.47 -13.44 3.44
C VAL A 102 15.31 -13.12 2.19
N PRO A 103 15.62 -14.11 1.31
CA PRO A 103 16.31 -13.85 0.05
C PRO A 103 15.68 -12.67 -0.69
N SER A 104 16.50 -11.70 -1.09
CA SER A 104 16.04 -10.46 -1.72
C SER A 104 15.81 -10.66 -3.21
N THR A 105 14.56 -10.59 -3.65
CA THR A 105 14.22 -10.25 -5.03
C THR A 105 13.94 -8.75 -5.07
N ALA A 106 14.48 -8.03 -6.06
CA ALA A 106 14.13 -6.63 -6.27
C ALA A 106 12.61 -6.49 -6.47
N CYS A 107 12.03 -5.39 -6.01
CA CYS A 107 10.69 -5.02 -6.46
C CYS A 107 10.77 -4.78 -7.97
N VAL A 108 9.83 -5.38 -8.71
CA VAL A 108 9.72 -5.25 -10.17
C VAL A 108 9.12 -3.90 -10.51
#